data_AF-A0A8X6T8E5-F1
#
_entry.id   AF-A0A8X6T8E5-F1
#
_cell.length_a   1.000
_cell.length_b   1.000
_cell.length_c   1.000
_cell.angle_alpha   90.00
_cell.angle_beta   90.00
_cell.angle_gamma   90.00
#
_symmetry.space_group_name_H-M   'P 1'
#
loop_
_entity.id
_entity.type
_entity.pdbx_description
1 polymer ?
#
loop_
_entity_poly.entity_id
_entity_poly.type
_entity_poly.pdbx_seq_one_letter_code
_entity_poly.pdbx_strand_id
1 'polypeptide(L)'
;MKRTHRSSNIQVFDIHDNPIHCDCKIAWLRDWIQKKGDSVVKLPQHTRCETPEEYQNMPLAEIPNDQLICVAKASTSYATIFVLLFSLAIWLVLS
;
A
#
# COMPACT_ATOMS: atom_id res chain seq x y z
N MET A 1 -22.35 2.11 -43.06
CA MET A 1 -22.74 1.35 -41.85
C MET A 1 -21.47 1.07 -41.04
N LYS A 2 -21.14 1.92 -40.05
CA LYS A 2 -19.94 1.73 -39.23
C LYS A 2 -20.22 0.59 -38.25
N ARG A 3 -19.53 -0.55 -38.40
CA ARG A 3 -19.53 -1.61 -37.39
C ARG A 3 -18.83 -1.06 -36.15
N THR A 4 -19.61 -0.61 -35.18
CA THR A 4 -19.14 -0.36 -33.84
C THR A 4 -18.78 -1.72 -33.24
N HIS A 5 -17.48 -2.03 -33.14
CA HIS A 5 -17.04 -3.11 -32.25
C HIS A 5 -17.28 -2.63 -30.83
N ARG A 6 -18.46 -2.97 -30.28
CA ARG A 6 -18.75 -2.81 -28.86
C ARG A 6 -17.84 -3.78 -28.11
N SER A 7 -16.68 -3.29 -27.67
CA SER A 7 -15.81 -4.02 -26.76
C SER A 7 -16.58 -4.30 -25.48
N SER A 8 -16.69 -5.58 -25.14
CA SER A 8 -17.48 -6.14 -24.06
C SER A 8 -17.20 -5.42 -22.74
N ASN A 9 -18.29 -5.10 -22.01
CA ASN A 9 -18.25 -4.66 -20.61
C ASN A 9 -17.24 -5.51 -19.83
N ILE A 10 -16.34 -4.89 -19.05
CA ILE A 10 -15.61 -5.58 -17.99
C ILE A 10 -16.66 -6.20 -17.08
N GLN A 11 -16.72 -7.54 -17.00
CA GLN A 11 -17.81 -8.21 -16.29
C GLN A 11 -17.49 -8.47 -14.82
N VAL A 12 -16.23 -8.68 -14.42
CA VAL A 12 -15.83 -8.90 -13.02
C VAL A 12 -14.34 -8.60 -12.88
N PHE A 13 -13.93 -7.92 -11.81
CA PHE A 13 -12.55 -7.75 -11.38
C PHE A 13 -12.25 -8.76 -10.27
N ASP A 14 -11.35 -9.69 -10.57
CA ASP A 14 -11.02 -10.80 -9.68
C ASP A 14 -9.65 -10.57 -9.06
N ILE A 15 -9.58 -10.30 -7.75
CA ILE A 15 -8.33 -9.94 -7.05
C ILE A 15 -8.09 -10.74 -5.75
N HIS A 16 -8.94 -11.71 -5.43
CA HIS A 16 -8.70 -12.63 -4.30
C HIS A 16 -7.40 -13.43 -4.52
N ASP A 17 -6.81 -13.93 -3.42
CA ASP A 17 -5.57 -14.71 -3.38
C ASP A 17 -4.29 -14.00 -3.89
N ASN A 18 -4.32 -12.67 -4.04
CA ASN A 18 -3.11 -11.88 -4.24
C ASN A 18 -2.48 -11.50 -2.89
N PRO A 19 -1.14 -11.50 -2.76
CA PRO A 19 -0.47 -11.05 -1.54
C PRO A 19 -0.57 -9.53 -1.40
N ILE A 20 -1.70 -9.03 -0.89
CA ILE A 20 -1.95 -7.60 -0.75
C ILE A 20 -1.09 -7.05 0.41
N HIS A 21 -0.29 -6.02 0.12
CA HIS A 21 0.36 -5.20 1.14
C HIS A 21 -0.52 -4.00 1.48
N CYS A 22 -1.00 -3.94 2.72
CA CYS A 22 -2.00 -2.99 3.18
C CYS A 22 -1.35 -1.75 3.77
N ASP A 23 -1.00 -0.82 2.88
CA ASP A 23 -0.48 0.52 3.20
C ASP A 23 -1.27 1.62 2.46
N CYS A 24 -0.79 2.86 2.55
CA CYS A 24 -1.44 4.00 1.89
C CYS A 24 -1.64 3.83 0.37
N LYS A 25 -0.83 3.00 -0.31
CA LYS A 25 -0.92 2.81 -1.76
C LYS A 25 -2.09 1.92 -2.14
N ILE A 26 -2.64 1.14 -1.21
CA ILE A 26 -3.81 0.30 -1.45
C ILE A 26 -5.13 0.95 -0.98
N ALA A 27 -5.07 2.15 -0.38
CA ALA A 27 -6.25 2.86 0.12
C ALA A 27 -7.33 3.09 -0.96
N TRP A 28 -6.92 3.31 -2.21
CA TRP A 28 -7.87 3.44 -3.32
C TRP A 28 -8.68 2.16 -3.57
N LEU A 29 -8.06 0.98 -3.40
CA LEU A 29 -8.69 -0.31 -3.65
C LEU A 29 -9.68 -0.61 -2.52
N ARG A 30 -9.30 -0.32 -1.27
CA ARG A 30 -10.19 -0.36 -0.10
C ARG A 30 -11.45 0.47 -0.33
N ASP A 31 -11.30 1.73 -0.75
CA ASP A 31 -12.42 2.62 -1.03
C ASP A 31 -13.28 2.13 -2.19
N TRP A 32 -12.67 1.57 -3.22
CA TRP A 32 -13.38 1.04 -4.38
C TRP A 32 -14.18 -0.23 -4.03
N ILE A 33 -13.62 -1.13 -3.22
CA ILE A 33 -14.32 -2.30 -2.68
C ILE A 33 -15.52 -1.85 -1.83
N GLN A 34 -15.34 -0.89 -0.92
CA GLN A 34 -16.46 -0.39 -0.09
C GLN A 34 -17.56 0.29 -0.90
N LYS A 35 -17.22 1.04 -1.96
CA LYS A 35 -18.19 1.82 -2.75
C LYS A 35 -18.89 1.01 -3.84
N LYS A 36 -18.22 0.03 -4.44
CA LYS A 36 -18.67 -0.67 -5.66
C LYS A 36 -18.49 -2.20 -5.64
N GLY A 37 -17.84 -2.73 -4.61
CA GLY A 37 -17.30 -4.09 -4.58
C GLY A 37 -18.31 -5.17 -4.92
N ASP A 38 -19.53 -5.09 -4.39
CA ASP A 38 -20.52 -6.16 -4.57
C ASP A 38 -20.99 -6.38 -6.01
N SER A 39 -20.82 -5.39 -6.90
CA SER A 39 -21.23 -5.48 -8.31
C SER A 39 -20.08 -5.67 -9.29
N VAL A 40 -18.83 -5.47 -8.86
CA VAL A 40 -17.66 -5.45 -9.77
C VAL A 40 -16.49 -6.29 -9.25
N VAL A 41 -16.31 -6.42 -7.94
CA VAL A 41 -15.25 -7.25 -7.34
C VAL A 41 -15.80 -8.64 -7.06
N LYS A 42 -15.12 -9.66 -7.57
CA LYS A 42 -15.44 -11.03 -7.19
C LYS A 42 -14.97 -11.26 -5.76
N LEU A 43 -15.85 -11.76 -4.90
CA LEU A 43 -15.52 -12.14 -3.51
C LEU A 43 -14.80 -11.00 -2.76
N PRO A 44 -15.41 -9.81 -2.61
CA PRO A 44 -14.76 -8.65 -1.96
C PRO A 44 -14.27 -8.96 -0.54
N GLN A 45 -14.99 -9.83 0.17
CA GLN A 45 -14.63 -10.32 1.52
C GLN A 45 -13.39 -11.25 1.56
N HIS A 46 -12.96 -11.77 0.40
CA HIS A 46 -11.77 -12.62 0.27
C HIS A 46 -10.53 -11.84 -0.20
N THR A 47 -10.67 -10.53 -0.47
CA THR A 47 -9.51 -9.66 -0.71
C THR A 47 -8.89 -9.30 0.64
N ARG A 48 -7.95 -10.15 1.10
CA ARG A 48 -7.30 -10.04 2.42
C ARG A 48 -5.87 -9.53 2.31
N CYS A 49 -5.38 -8.92 3.38
CA CYS A 49 -4.00 -8.47 3.49
C CYS A 49 -3.06 -9.63 3.86
N GLU A 50 -1.93 -9.71 3.19
CA GLU A 50 -0.82 -10.62 3.54
C GLU A 50 0.20 -9.91 4.43
N THR A 51 0.35 -8.61 4.24
CA THR A 51 1.28 -7.75 4.98
C THR A 51 0.65 -6.36 5.19
N PRO A 52 1.10 -5.57 6.18
CA PRO A 52 2.01 -5.93 7.28
C PRO A 52 1.38 -6.96 8.25
N GLU A 53 2.18 -7.47 9.20
CA GLU A 53 1.74 -8.44 10.22
C GLU A 53 0.50 -7.95 11.00
N GLU A 54 0.43 -6.64 11.25
CA GLU A 54 -0.72 -6.00 11.93
C GLU A 54 -2.05 -6.29 11.24
N TYR A 55 -2.07 -6.40 9.91
CA TYR A 55 -3.30 -6.61 9.12
C TYR A 55 -3.37 -8.00 8.50
N GLN A 56 -2.45 -8.91 8.83
CA GLN A 56 -2.39 -10.22 8.18
C GLN A 56 -3.72 -10.97 8.32
N ASN A 57 -4.21 -11.51 7.20
CA ASN A 57 -5.51 -12.18 7.05
C ASN A 57 -6.75 -11.31 7.29
N MET A 58 -6.63 -10.00 7.55
CA MET A 58 -7.80 -9.12 7.61
C MET A 58 -8.34 -8.78 6.22
N PRO A 59 -9.67 -8.73 6.01
CA PRO A 59 -10.24 -8.20 4.78
C PRO A 59 -9.86 -6.72 4.60
N LEU A 60 -9.40 -6.36 3.41
CA LEU A 60 -8.97 -4.99 3.10
C LEU A 60 -10.11 -3.96 3.35
N ALA A 61 -11.37 -4.36 3.13
CA ALA A 61 -12.53 -3.50 3.33
C ALA A 61 -12.83 -3.19 4.81
N GLU A 62 -12.30 -3.97 5.76
CA GLU A 62 -12.50 -3.77 7.21
C GLU A 62 -11.46 -2.83 7.82
N ILE A 63 -10.35 -2.58 7.12
CA ILE A 63 -9.28 -1.70 7.62
C ILE A 63 -9.73 -0.22 7.50
N PRO A 64 -9.67 0.56 8.59
CA PRO A 64 -9.91 2.00 8.54
C PRO A 64 -8.94 2.70 7.56
N ASN A 65 -9.44 3.65 6.76
CA ASN A 65 -8.63 4.29 5.71
C ASN A 65 -7.44 5.07 6.32
N ASP A 66 -7.63 5.66 7.50
CA ASP A 66 -6.61 6.39 8.27
C ASP A 66 -5.51 5.49 8.86
N GLN A 67 -5.72 4.18 8.89
CA GLN A 67 -4.71 3.20 9.30
C GLN A 67 -3.85 2.72 8.12
N LEU A 68 -4.27 2.95 6.88
CA LEU A 68 -3.48 2.68 5.68
C LEU A 68 -2.45 3.80 5.48
N ILE A 69 -1.37 3.78 6.26
CA ILE A 69 -0.32 4.80 6.25
C ILE A 69 0.95 4.32 5.53
N CYS A 70 1.69 5.26 4.96
CA CYS A 70 3.05 5.02 4.45
C CYS A 70 4.04 5.80 5.29
N VAL A 71 4.94 5.09 5.97
CA VAL A 71 6.08 5.73 6.63
C VAL A 71 7.10 6.11 5.56
N ALA A 72 7.41 7.39 5.43
CA ALA A 72 8.51 7.82 4.58
C ALA A 72 9.79 7.12 5.05
N LYS A 73 10.45 6.38 4.16
CA LYS A 73 11.78 5.83 4.46
C LYS A 73 12.72 7.03 4.66
N ALA A 74 12.99 7.38 5.91
CA ALA A 74 14.11 8.23 6.24
C ALA A 74 15.37 7.41 5.90
N SER A 75 15.94 7.67 4.72
CA SER A 75 17.21 7.09 4.30
C SER A 75 18.36 7.74 5.08
N THR A 76 18.36 7.60 6.41
CA THR A 76 19.46 8.02 7.25
C THR A 76 20.53 6.94 7.16
N SER A 77 21.42 7.08 6.18
CA SER A 77 22.57 6.18 6.05
C SER A 77 23.43 6.28 7.30
N TYR A 78 23.76 5.16 7.94
CA TYR A 78 24.69 5.15 9.06
C TYR A 78 26.00 5.88 8.74
N ALA A 79 26.44 5.87 7.47
CA ALA A 79 27.61 6.60 7.02
C ALA A 79 27.50 8.12 7.27
N THR A 80 26.33 8.74 7.12
CA THR A 80 26.18 10.18 7.38
C THR A 80 26.26 10.48 8.86
N ILE A 81 25.68 9.63 9.71
CA ILE A 81 25.81 9.74 11.17
C ILE A 81 27.28 9.63 11.59
N PHE A 82 27.99 8.62 11.07
CA PHE A 82 29.42 8.46 11.36
C PHE A 82 30.24 9.67 10.92
N VAL A 83 30.07 10.16 9.68
CA VAL A 83 30.83 11.33 9.18
C VAL A 83 30.58 12.55 10.06
N LEU A 84 29.34 12.81 10.47
CA LEU A 84 29.01 13.93 11.34
C LEU A 84 29.62 13.78 12.74
N LEU A 85 29.56 12.58 13.33
CA LEU A 85 30.17 12.28 14.62
C LEU A 85 31.70 12.42 14.58
N PHE A 86 32.34 11.89 13.54
CA PHE A 86 33.79 12.02 13.34
C PHE A 86 34.18 13.49 13.15
N SER A 87 33.43 14.26 12.35
CA SER A 87 33.71 15.68 12.12
C SER A 87 33.57 16.51 13.41
N LEU A 88 32.52 16.25 14.20
CA LEU A 88 32.31 16.88 15.51
C LEU A 88 33.41 16.51 16.51
N ALA A 89 33.81 15.24 16.57
CA ALA A 89 34.88 14.79 17.45
C ALA A 89 36.22 15.45 17.12
N ILE A 90 36.56 15.56 15.83
CA ILE A 90 37.78 16.25 15.39
C ILE A 90 37.73 17.73 15.78
N TRP A 91 36.60 18.40 15.56
CA TRP A 91 36.46 19.83 15.91
C TRP A 91 36.60 20.09 17.42
N LEU A 92 36.04 19.21 18.26
CA LEU A 92 36.15 19.30 19.72
C LEU A 92 37.58 19.06 20.23
N VAL A 93 38.36 18.19 19.58
CA VAL A 93 39.74 17.89 19.98
C VAL A 93 40.72 18.97 19.51
N LEU A 94 40.37 19.70 18.46
CA LEU A 94 41.18 20.78 17.89
C LEU A 94 40.80 22.19 18.40
N SER A 95 39.83 22.31 19.30
CA SER A 95 39.42 23.59 19.94
C SER A 95 39.91 23.72 21.37
#